data_AF-A0A1I8CPF3-F1
#
_entry.id   AF-A0A1I8CPF3-F1
#
_cell.length_a   1.000
_cell.length_b   1.000
_cell.length_c   1.000
_cell.angle_alpha   90.00
_cell.angle_beta   90.00
_cell.angle_gamma   90.00
#
_symmetry.space_group_name_H-M   'P 1'
#
loop_
_entity.id
_entity.type
_entity.pdbx_description
1 polymer ?
#
loop_
_entity_poly.entity_id
_entity_poly.type
_entity_poly.pdbx_seq_one_letter_code
_entity_poly.pdbx_strand_id
1 'polypeptide(L)'
;MYPISLILLVILLPGYSAFMIGKCIGPRRAFERYLSFDQKHELTELVENTFDGTNKEFVMYEIFKYLKTKLTVNQWNIIWPEVEYHTSLDLPCSPYSSILPPAYYKPLSRAVRNAGKLGTSRKEIKRLVDEYLDRILMDPTFQKETAHRFDYLRKEQVLLKQTSLISPLYY
;
A
#
# COMPACT_ATOMS: atom_id res chain seq x y z
N MET A 1 26.09 5.74 -4.62
CA MET A 1 24.78 6.21 -5.11
C MET A 1 24.03 4.98 -5.57
N TYR A 2 23.15 4.43 -4.74
CA TYR A 2 22.35 3.28 -5.17
C TYR A 2 21.29 3.78 -6.15
N PRO A 3 21.27 3.29 -7.38
CA PRO A 3 20.30 3.75 -8.35
C PRO A 3 18.91 3.35 -7.88
N ILE A 4 17.97 4.26 -8.10
CA ILE A 4 16.52 4.11 -7.97
C ILE A 4 16.00 2.81 -8.65
N SER A 5 16.83 2.16 -9.48
CA SER A 5 16.69 0.81 -10.03
C SER A 5 16.32 -0.32 -9.06
N LEU A 6 16.63 -0.24 -7.75
CA LEU A 6 16.26 -1.35 -6.85
C LEU A 6 14.75 -1.38 -6.50
N ILE A 7 14.07 -0.24 -6.59
CA ILE A 7 12.61 -0.13 -6.37
C ILE A 7 11.83 -0.73 -7.57
N LEU A 8 12.46 -0.85 -8.73
CA LEU A 8 11.86 -1.37 -9.97
C LEU A 8 11.66 -2.89 -9.99
N LEU A 9 12.38 -3.67 -9.18
CA LEU A 9 12.32 -5.13 -9.26
C LEU A 9 11.11 -5.77 -8.53
N VAL A 10 10.45 -5.03 -7.63
CA VAL A 10 9.33 -5.55 -6.81
C VAL A 10 7.96 -5.48 -7.53
N ILE A 11 7.91 -4.86 -8.72
CA ILE A 11 6.65 -4.49 -9.41
C ILE A 11 6.05 -5.64 -10.24
N LEU A 12 6.71 -6.80 -10.36
CA LEU A 12 6.40 -7.71 -11.47
C LEU A 12 5.09 -8.51 -11.38
N LEU A 13 4.42 -8.69 -10.24
CA LEU A 13 3.23 -9.59 -10.19
C LEU A 13 2.03 -9.26 -9.26
N PRO A 14 1.80 -8.06 -8.70
CA PRO A 14 0.49 -7.72 -8.13
C PRO A 14 -0.47 -7.10 -9.17
N GLY A 15 -1.76 -7.42 -9.08
CA GLY A 15 -2.80 -6.63 -9.74
C GLY A 15 -2.78 -5.17 -9.26
N TYR A 16 -3.35 -4.24 -10.02
CA TYR A 16 -3.24 -2.79 -9.77
C TYR A 16 -3.66 -2.35 -8.35
N SER A 17 -4.64 -3.03 -7.75
CA SER A 17 -5.04 -2.80 -6.35
C SER A 17 -3.95 -3.22 -5.35
N ALA A 18 -3.23 -4.30 -5.62
CA ALA A 18 -2.09 -4.72 -4.81
C ALA A 18 -0.82 -3.84 -5.04
N PHE A 19 -0.77 -3.04 -6.10
CA PHE A 19 0.27 -2.02 -6.28
C PHE A 19 0.03 -0.77 -5.40
N MET A 20 -1.23 -0.34 -5.28
CA MET A 20 -1.57 0.84 -4.48
C MET A 20 -1.76 0.52 -3.00
N ILE A 21 -2.36 -0.61 -2.65
CA ILE A 21 -2.67 -0.98 -1.25
C ILE A 21 -1.59 -1.89 -0.66
N GLY A 22 -0.93 -2.69 -1.51
CA GLY A 22 0.09 -3.63 -1.09
C GLY A 22 -0.44 -4.90 -0.43
N LYS A 23 0.37 -5.45 0.48
CA LYS A 23 0.05 -6.68 1.24
C LYS A 23 -0.35 -6.40 2.69
N CYS A 24 -0.42 -5.14 3.13
CA CYS A 24 -0.69 -4.82 4.53
C CYS A 24 -2.13 -5.12 4.97
N ILE A 25 -3.09 -5.09 4.04
CA ILE A 25 -4.50 -5.31 4.33
C ILE A 25 -4.80 -6.81 4.29
N GLY A 26 -4.41 -7.48 5.37
CA GLY A 26 -4.74 -8.87 5.68
C GLY A 26 -4.47 -9.92 4.59
N PRO A 27 -4.74 -11.20 4.89
CA PRO A 27 -4.59 -12.26 3.91
C PRO A 27 -5.83 -12.33 3.03
N ARG A 28 -5.80 -11.66 1.87
CA ARG A 28 -6.90 -11.62 0.89
C ARG A 28 -7.51 -13.00 0.60
N ARG A 29 -6.67 -14.02 0.42
CA ARG A 29 -7.14 -15.40 0.15
C ARG A 29 -7.96 -15.99 1.29
N ALA A 30 -7.61 -15.67 2.54
CA ALA A 30 -8.36 -16.15 3.70
C ALA A 30 -9.69 -15.39 3.81
N PHE A 31 -9.67 -14.06 3.66
CA PHE A 31 -10.89 -13.24 3.68
C PHE A 31 -11.91 -13.65 2.62
N GLU A 32 -11.45 -14.00 1.42
CA GLU A 32 -12.31 -14.36 0.29
C GLU A 32 -12.69 -15.85 0.24
N ARG A 33 -12.17 -16.69 1.14
CA ARG A 33 -12.27 -18.17 1.05
C ARG A 33 -13.71 -18.68 0.93
N TYR A 34 -14.61 -18.10 1.71
CA TYR A 34 -16.00 -18.53 1.81
C TYR A 34 -16.99 -17.51 1.24
N LEU A 35 -16.48 -16.46 0.59
CA LEU A 35 -17.31 -15.42 -0.01
C LEU A 35 -17.76 -15.83 -1.41
N SER A 36 -18.99 -15.47 -1.78
CA SER A 36 -19.46 -15.55 -3.16
C SER A 36 -18.71 -14.55 -4.06
N PHE A 37 -18.87 -14.67 -5.38
CA PHE A 37 -18.26 -13.71 -6.32
C PHE A 37 -18.65 -12.25 -5.99
N ASP A 38 -19.93 -11.99 -5.78
CA ASP A 38 -20.44 -10.65 -5.45
C ASP A 38 -19.88 -10.15 -4.11
N GLN A 39 -19.82 -11.03 -3.09
CA GLN A 39 -19.28 -10.67 -1.78
C GLN A 39 -17.77 -10.36 -1.82
N LYS A 40 -17.02 -11.01 -2.72
CA LYS A 40 -15.60 -10.67 -2.95
C LYS A 40 -15.46 -9.31 -3.61
N HIS A 41 -16.39 -8.98 -4.51
CA HIS A 41 -16.45 -7.66 -5.12
C HIS A 41 -16.78 -6.57 -4.09
N GLU A 42 -17.84 -6.76 -3.29
CA GLU A 42 -18.21 -5.88 -2.16
C GLU A 42 -17.03 -5.66 -1.20
N LEU A 43 -16.33 -6.73 -0.81
CA LEU A 43 -15.16 -6.63 0.06
C LEU A 43 -14.02 -5.83 -0.59
N THR A 44 -13.77 -6.05 -1.88
CA THR A 44 -12.75 -5.29 -2.62
C THR A 44 -13.11 -3.80 -2.65
N GLU A 45 -14.36 -3.45 -2.94
CA GLU A 45 -14.81 -2.05 -2.95
C GLU A 45 -14.72 -1.41 -1.56
N LEU A 46 -15.08 -2.14 -0.50
CA LEU A 46 -14.94 -1.67 0.89
C LEU A 46 -13.49 -1.28 1.18
N VAL A 47 -12.53 -2.14 0.83
CA VAL A 47 -11.11 -1.87 1.07
C VAL A 47 -10.63 -0.67 0.26
N GLU A 48 -10.91 -0.65 -1.05
CA GLU A 48 -10.40 0.38 -1.93
C GLU A 48 -11.04 1.76 -1.71
N ASN A 49 -12.27 1.82 -1.19
CA ASN A 49 -12.95 3.09 -0.91
C ASN A 49 -12.62 3.64 0.47
N THR A 50 -12.32 2.75 1.42
CA THR A 50 -11.99 3.10 2.81
C THR A 50 -10.51 3.43 3.00
N PHE A 51 -9.60 2.71 2.33
CA PHE A 51 -8.17 2.90 2.54
C PHE A 51 -7.67 4.23 1.97
N ASP A 52 -7.01 5.02 2.83
CA ASP A 52 -6.47 6.34 2.49
C ASP A 52 -4.94 6.39 2.50
N GLY A 53 -4.29 5.23 2.69
CA GLY A 53 -2.85 5.10 2.77
C GLY A 53 -2.31 5.03 4.20
N THR A 54 -3.07 5.52 5.18
CA THR A 54 -2.63 5.65 6.59
C THR A 54 -3.52 4.90 7.57
N ASN A 55 -4.77 4.63 7.22
CA ASN A 55 -5.79 4.07 8.12
C ASN A 55 -5.90 2.53 8.09
N LYS A 56 -4.76 1.81 8.11
CA LYS A 56 -4.71 0.33 8.02
C LYS A 56 -5.58 -0.35 9.09
N GLU A 57 -5.48 0.04 10.37
CA GLU A 57 -6.25 -0.63 11.42
C GLU A 57 -7.76 -0.42 11.24
N PHE A 58 -8.18 0.77 10.81
CA PHE A 58 -9.58 1.07 10.55
C PHE A 58 -10.13 0.23 9.39
N VAL A 59 -9.37 0.08 8.30
CA VAL A 59 -9.77 -0.79 7.19
C VAL A 59 -9.88 -2.25 7.65
N MET A 60 -8.92 -2.74 8.45
CA MET A 60 -8.98 -4.09 9.01
C MET A 60 -10.22 -4.29 9.90
N TYR A 61 -10.57 -3.29 10.72
CA TYR A 61 -11.80 -3.31 11.52
C TYR A 61 -13.05 -3.42 10.64
N GLU A 62 -13.17 -2.61 9.59
CA GLU A 62 -14.32 -2.65 8.68
C GLU A 62 -14.40 -3.99 7.91
N ILE A 63 -13.27 -4.58 7.52
CA ILE A 63 -13.23 -5.93 6.96
C ILE A 63 -13.77 -6.95 7.95
N PHE A 64 -13.31 -6.93 9.21
CA PHE A 64 -13.77 -7.88 10.22
C PHE A 64 -15.26 -7.73 10.50
N LYS A 65 -15.74 -6.49 10.56
CA LYS A 65 -17.18 -6.20 10.70
C LYS A 65 -17.96 -6.78 9.52
N TYR A 66 -17.51 -6.57 8.29
CA TYR A 66 -18.13 -7.14 7.08
C TYR A 66 -18.13 -8.67 7.13
N LEU A 67 -16.98 -9.30 7.36
CA LEU A 67 -16.84 -10.76 7.37
C LEU A 67 -17.70 -11.41 8.47
N LYS A 68 -17.82 -10.80 9.65
CA LYS A 68 -18.71 -11.30 10.73
C LYS A 68 -20.17 -11.38 10.31
N THR A 69 -20.62 -10.57 9.34
CA THR A 69 -21.99 -10.64 8.80
C THR A 69 -22.17 -11.70 7.71
N LYS A 70 -21.07 -12.17 7.11
CA LYS A 70 -21.11 -13.11 5.97
C LYS A 70 -20.67 -14.54 6.35
N LEU A 71 -19.82 -14.67 7.37
CA LEU A 71 -19.22 -15.94 7.77
C LEU A 71 -19.89 -16.51 9.01
N THR A 72 -20.02 -17.83 9.04
CA THR A 72 -20.36 -18.56 10.26
C THR A 72 -19.19 -18.55 11.25
N VAL A 73 -19.47 -18.81 12.53
CA VAL A 73 -18.43 -18.95 13.57
C VAL A 73 -17.39 -20.01 13.18
N ASN A 74 -17.82 -21.14 12.61
CA ASN A 74 -16.90 -22.19 12.20
C ASN A 74 -15.98 -21.73 11.06
N GLN A 75 -16.53 -21.08 10.02
CA GLN A 75 -15.72 -20.53 8.92
C GLN A 75 -14.74 -19.45 9.42
N TRP A 76 -15.18 -18.61 10.36
CA TRP A 76 -14.31 -17.61 10.99
C TRP A 76 -13.12 -18.25 11.70
N ASN A 77 -13.36 -19.26 12.53
CA ASN A 77 -12.32 -19.99 13.25
C ASN A 77 -11.33 -20.69 12.32
N ILE A 78 -11.77 -21.11 11.13
CA ILE A 78 -10.88 -21.71 10.12
C ILE A 78 -9.94 -20.67 9.49
N ILE A 79 -10.41 -19.45 9.22
CA ILE A 79 -9.57 -18.43 8.59
C ILE A 79 -8.70 -17.66 9.60
N TRP A 80 -9.10 -17.62 10.87
CA TRP A 80 -8.47 -16.79 11.90
C TRP A 80 -6.95 -17.02 12.06
N PRO A 81 -6.42 -18.26 12.07
CA PRO A 81 -4.98 -18.48 12.21
C PRO A 81 -4.15 -17.82 11.09
N GLU A 82 -4.66 -17.80 9.86
CA GLU A 82 -4.00 -17.12 8.74
C GLU A 82 -4.06 -15.59 8.89
N VAL A 83 -5.19 -15.07 9.39
CA VAL A 83 -5.39 -13.64 9.66
C VAL A 83 -4.45 -13.16 10.77
N GLU A 84 -4.35 -13.94 11.85
CA GLU A 84 -3.47 -13.66 12.98
C GLU A 84 -2.00 -13.69 12.56
N TYR A 85 -1.58 -14.74 11.85
CA TYR A 85 -0.23 -14.84 11.30
C TYR A 85 0.10 -13.67 10.37
N HIS A 86 -0.80 -13.31 9.45
CA HIS A 86 -0.55 -12.18 8.55
C HIS A 86 -0.45 -10.85 9.30
N THR A 87 -1.27 -10.65 10.32
CA THR A 87 -1.29 -9.42 11.12
C THR A 87 0.00 -9.27 11.92
N SER A 88 0.59 -10.37 12.42
CA SER A 88 1.85 -10.32 13.16
C SER A 88 3.07 -9.98 12.31
N LEU A 89 3.00 -10.14 10.99
CA LEU A 89 4.10 -9.80 10.07
C LEU A 89 4.29 -8.29 9.85
N ASP A 90 3.32 -7.47 10.26
CA ASP A 90 3.27 -6.03 10.04
C ASP A 90 3.75 -5.57 8.65
N LEU A 91 3.20 -6.21 7.61
CA LEU A 91 3.63 -5.94 6.24
C LEU A 91 3.33 -4.48 5.85
N PRO A 92 4.25 -3.82 5.10
CA PRO A 92 4.01 -2.48 4.58
C PRO A 92 2.90 -2.49 3.53
N CYS A 93 2.15 -1.39 3.48
CA CYS A 93 1.10 -1.18 2.48
C CYS A 93 1.74 -0.90 1.13
N SER A 94 1.85 0.37 0.75
CA SER A 94 2.48 0.77 -0.50
C SER A 94 3.60 1.78 -0.24
N PRO A 95 4.68 1.76 -1.03
CA PRO A 95 5.68 2.82 -0.97
C PRO A 95 5.05 4.21 -1.21
N TYR A 96 3.95 4.30 -1.95
CA TYR A 96 3.25 5.57 -2.14
C TYR A 96 2.48 5.99 -0.89
N SER A 97 1.97 5.05 -0.10
CA SER A 97 1.21 5.38 1.11
C SER A 97 2.10 5.86 2.26
N SER A 98 3.38 5.46 2.27
CA SER A 98 4.35 5.97 3.24
C SER A 98 4.84 7.39 2.90
N ILE A 99 4.88 7.74 1.61
CA ILE A 99 5.41 9.03 1.14
C ILE A 99 4.30 10.08 1.03
N LEU A 100 3.18 9.73 0.38
CA LEU A 100 2.13 10.66 0.05
C LEU A 100 1.16 10.83 1.23
N PRO A 101 0.80 12.06 1.61
CA PRO A 101 -0.32 12.30 2.51
C PRO A 101 -1.64 11.77 1.92
N PRO A 102 -2.66 11.45 2.75
CA PRO A 102 -3.95 10.93 2.28
C PRO A 102 -4.61 11.75 1.17
N ALA A 103 -4.49 13.08 1.24
CA ALA A 103 -5.04 14.02 0.25
C ALA A 103 -4.49 13.79 -1.18
N TYR A 104 -3.27 13.25 -1.29
CA TYR A 104 -2.59 12.98 -2.56
C TYR A 104 -2.56 11.49 -2.91
N TYR A 105 -2.47 10.63 -1.89
CA TYR A 105 -2.52 9.19 -2.10
C TYR A 105 -3.88 8.73 -2.63
N LYS A 106 -4.99 9.21 -2.05
CA LYS A 106 -6.34 8.73 -2.42
C LYS A 106 -6.71 9.04 -3.87
N PRO A 107 -6.45 10.24 -4.42
CA PRO A 107 -6.64 10.51 -5.85
C PRO A 107 -5.76 9.63 -6.74
N LEU A 108 -4.48 9.43 -6.41
CA LEU A 108 -3.59 8.55 -7.16
C LEU A 108 -4.12 7.12 -7.21
N SER A 109 -4.49 6.59 -6.04
CA SER A 109 -5.03 5.23 -5.91
C SER A 109 -6.29 5.05 -6.77
N ARG A 110 -7.19 6.03 -6.73
CA ARG A 110 -8.39 6.04 -7.57
C ARG A 110 -8.06 6.09 -9.06
N ALA A 111 -7.11 6.92 -9.48
CA ALA A 111 -6.72 7.04 -10.88
C ALA A 111 -6.11 5.74 -11.42
N VAL A 112 -5.17 5.14 -10.68
CA VAL A 112 -4.55 3.84 -11.02
C VAL A 112 -5.60 2.74 -11.11
N ARG A 113 -6.53 2.69 -10.15
CA ARG A 113 -7.63 1.72 -10.16
C ARG A 113 -8.54 1.90 -11.39
N ASN A 114 -8.95 3.12 -11.69
CA ASN A 114 -9.82 3.40 -12.82
C ASN A 114 -9.16 3.01 -14.15
N ALA A 115 -7.88 3.34 -14.33
CA ALA A 115 -7.09 2.89 -15.47
C ALA A 115 -7.02 1.34 -15.54
N GLY A 116 -6.79 0.69 -14.41
CA GLY A 116 -6.79 -0.77 -14.31
C GLY A 116 -8.13 -1.40 -14.72
N LYS A 117 -9.27 -0.82 -14.30
CA LYS A 117 -10.61 -1.27 -14.69
C LYS A 117 -10.88 -1.11 -16.19
N LEU A 118 -10.26 -0.12 -16.83
CA LEU A 118 -10.35 0.11 -18.29
C LEU A 118 -9.40 -0.78 -19.11
N GLY A 119 -8.65 -1.68 -18.46
CA GLY A 119 -7.70 -2.54 -19.16
C GLY A 119 -6.44 -1.81 -19.63
N THR A 120 -6.17 -0.61 -19.11
CA THR A 120 -4.95 0.15 -19.40
C THR A 120 -3.71 -0.70 -19.10
N SER A 121 -2.69 -0.61 -19.96
CA SER A 121 -1.49 -1.40 -19.81
C SER A 121 -0.67 -0.97 -18.59
N ARG A 122 0.16 -1.89 -18.07
CA ARG A 122 1.07 -1.59 -16.96
C ARG A 122 2.01 -0.42 -17.26
N LYS A 123 2.47 -0.31 -18.52
CA LYS A 123 3.36 0.78 -18.95
C LYS A 123 2.66 2.13 -18.87
N GLU A 124 1.40 2.19 -19.29
CA GLU A 124 0.60 3.42 -19.23
C GLU A 124 0.22 3.78 -17.80
N ILE A 125 -0.09 2.81 -16.95
CA ILE A 125 -0.33 3.04 -15.52
C ILE A 125 0.93 3.56 -14.83
N LYS A 126 2.11 3.00 -15.14
CA LYS A 126 3.37 3.56 -14.67
C LYS A 126 3.52 5.02 -15.11
N ARG A 127 3.26 5.32 -16.38
CA ARG A 127 3.34 6.69 -16.91
C ARG A 127 2.38 7.63 -16.18
N LEU A 128 1.16 7.18 -15.89
CA LEU A 128 0.16 7.92 -15.11
C LEU A 128 0.67 8.23 -13.70
N VAL A 129 1.27 7.24 -13.03
CA VAL A 129 1.85 7.43 -11.69
C VAL A 129 3.00 8.43 -11.73
N ASP A 130 3.92 8.27 -12.68
CA ASP A 130 5.07 9.16 -12.85
C ASP A 130 4.61 10.62 -13.12
N GLU A 131 3.71 10.82 -14.08
CA GLU A 131 3.12 12.14 -14.40
C GLU A 131 2.36 12.76 -13.21
N TYR A 132 1.68 11.93 -12.41
CA TYR A 132 1.00 12.39 -11.20
C TYR A 132 2.03 12.87 -10.19
N LEU A 133 3.04 12.06 -9.88
CA LEU A 133 4.11 12.37 -8.93
C LEU A 133 4.87 13.65 -9.32
N ASP A 134 5.25 13.79 -10.59
CA ASP A 134 5.94 14.99 -11.09
C ASP A 134 5.12 16.26 -10.85
N ARG A 135 3.80 16.19 -11.05
CA ARG A 135 2.90 17.32 -10.81
C ARG A 135 2.80 17.69 -9.34
N ILE A 136 2.65 16.71 -8.45
CA ILE A 136 2.55 16.98 -7.00
C ILE A 136 3.86 17.51 -6.43
N LEU A 137 5.01 17.05 -6.95
CA LEU A 137 6.31 17.56 -6.51
C LEU A 137 6.47 19.06 -6.82
N MET A 138 5.72 19.58 -7.79
CA MET A 138 5.66 21.01 -8.11
C MET A 138 4.55 21.78 -7.37
N ASP A 139 3.66 21.09 -6.63
CA ASP A 139 2.59 21.73 -5.86
C ASP A 139 3.14 22.37 -4.57
N PRO A 140 3.03 23.71 -4.40
CA PRO A 140 3.51 24.39 -3.20
C PRO A 140 2.84 23.90 -1.91
N THR A 141 1.58 23.45 -1.99
CA THR A 141 0.83 22.92 -0.85
C THR A 141 1.44 21.60 -0.39
N PHE A 142 1.72 20.71 -1.35
CA PHE A 142 2.37 19.44 -1.10
C PHE A 142 3.75 19.68 -0.47
N GLN A 143 4.55 20.59 -1.04
CA GLN A 143 5.86 20.93 -0.50
C GLN A 143 5.77 21.45 0.92
N LYS A 144 4.81 22.33 1.23
CA LYS A 144 4.62 22.86 2.59
C LYS A 144 4.21 21.78 3.60
N GLU A 145 3.31 20.88 3.21
CA GLU A 145 2.83 19.79 4.06
C GLU A 145 3.91 18.73 4.29
N THR A 146 4.74 18.46 3.27
CA THR A 146 5.75 17.40 3.29
C THR A 146 7.17 17.90 3.58
N ALA A 147 7.42 19.21 3.68
CA ALA A 147 8.73 19.78 3.98
C ALA A 147 9.38 19.14 5.21
N HIS A 148 8.60 18.98 6.30
CA HIS A 148 9.06 18.33 7.52
C HIS A 148 9.28 16.82 7.37
N ARG A 149 8.50 16.14 6.51
CA ARG A 149 8.66 14.71 6.20
C ARG A 149 9.92 14.46 5.37
N PHE A 150 10.22 15.30 4.38
CA PHE A 150 11.42 15.18 3.56
C PHE A 150 12.69 15.54 4.34
N ASP A 151 12.63 16.47 5.30
CA ASP A 151 13.75 16.73 6.23
C ASP A 151 14.08 15.50 7.08
N TYR A 152 13.07 14.74 7.51
CA TYR A 152 13.25 13.48 8.23
C TYR A 152 13.85 12.38 7.33
N LEU A 153 13.32 12.17 6.12
CA LEU A 153 13.85 11.19 5.16
C LEU A 153 15.28 11.52 4.71
N ARG A 154 15.61 12.81 4.56
CA ARG A 154 16.96 13.29 4.25
C ARG A 154 17.90 13.04 5.43
N LYS A 155 17.45 13.27 6.68
CA LYS A 155 18.22 12.93 7.89
C LYS A 155 18.45 11.43 8.04
N GLU A 156 17.45 10.59 7.81
CA GLU A 156 17.64 9.13 7.83
C GLU A 156 18.60 8.65 6.73
N GLN A 157 18.52 9.17 5.51
CA GLN A 157 19.49 8.84 4.45
C GLN A 157 20.91 9.31 4.77
N VAL A 158 21.06 10.45 5.46
CA VAL A 158 22.38 10.94 5.93
C VAL A 158 22.90 10.07 7.07
N LEU A 159 22.06 9.66 8.02
CA LEU A 159 22.42 8.77 9.13
C LEU A 159 22.81 7.37 8.63
N LEU A 160 22.08 6.81 7.66
CA LEU A 160 22.41 5.53 7.01
C LEU A 160 23.71 5.60 6.19
N LYS A 161 24.00 6.75 5.59
CA LYS A 161 25.30 6.99 4.93
C LYS A 161 26.44 7.11 5.95
N GLN A 162 26.21 7.76 7.09
CA GLN A 162 27.22 7.89 8.15
C GLN A 162 27.54 6.55 8.81
N THR A 163 26.55 5.69 9.08
CA THR A 163 26.81 4.34 9.61
C THR A 163 27.52 3.43 8.59
N SER A 164 27.27 3.59 7.29
CA SER A 164 28.05 2.90 6.24
C SER A 164 29.51 3.38 6.10
N LEU A 165 29.84 4.54 6.67
CA LEU A 165 31.19 5.10 6.71
C LEU A 165 31.90 4.83 8.06
N ILE A 166 31.19 4.22 9.03
CA ILE A 166 31.72 3.78 10.32
C ILE A 166 31.61 2.25 10.39
N SER A 167 32.25 1.57 9.43
CA SER A 167 32.76 0.21 9.66
C SER A 167 34.27 0.30 9.81
N PRO A 168 34.80 0.38 11.05
CA PRO A 168 36.21 0.14 11.27
C PRO A 168 36.46 -1.37 11.17
N LEU A 169 37.41 -1.71 10.30
CA LEU A 169 38.35 -2.83 10.41
C LEU A 169 38.08 -3.85 11.53
N TYR A 170 37.65 -5.04 11.14
CA TYR A 170 38.00 -6.28 11.85
C TYR A 170 38.38 -7.35 10.81
N TYR A 171 39.67 -7.43 10.53
CA TYR A 171 40.44 -8.65 10.29
C TYR A 171 41.86 -8.40 10.80
#